data_AF-A0A8H3N2Y0-F1
#
_entry.id   AF-A0A8H3N2Y0-F1
#
_cell.length_a   1.000
_cell.length_b   1.000
_cell.length_c   1.000
_cell.angle_alpha   90.00
_cell.angle_beta   90.00
_cell.angle_gamma   90.00
#
_symmetry.space_group_name_H-M   'P 1'
#
loop_
_entity.id
_entity.type
_entity.pdbx_description
1 polymer ?
#
loop_
_entity_poly.entity_id
_entity_poly.type
_entity_poly.pdbx_seq_one_letter_code
_entity_poly.pdbx_strand_id
1 'polypeptide(L)'
;MDNILTRTAYLYSILAIFAKTASATILYQDLHLVPSYAKAHGILMSVAFILIFPLGATVLRLSKSKHAVWIHAGIQVIGWGLMLGGLATGLRVGKILDRLHNNTHTVFGTVIVVLMLLQPFLGAIHHWMYIRKKTRTALAPVHVWLGRILIILGMVNGGLGLRLADNTHGGKIAYAVVAGVCGAMYLAWVIYRLKLTVNRSKEVENAELQGMVD
;
A
#
# COMPACT_ATOMS: atom_id res chain seq x y z
N MET A 1 -38.16 -2.46 -28.22
CA MET A 1 -37.49 -1.25 -27.70
C MET A 1 -37.44 -1.22 -26.16
N ASP A 2 -38.34 -1.93 -25.49
CA ASP A 2 -38.52 -1.87 -24.02
C ASP A 2 -37.36 -2.45 -23.19
N ASN A 3 -36.58 -3.37 -23.77
CA ASN A 3 -35.48 -4.06 -23.08
C ASN A 3 -34.20 -3.20 -22.98
N ILE A 4 -34.05 -2.18 -23.83
CA ILE A 4 -32.92 -1.24 -23.78
C ILE A 4 -33.19 -0.18 -22.70
N LEU A 5 -34.41 0.37 -22.67
CA LEU A 5 -34.84 1.38 -21.70
C LEU A 5 -34.80 0.88 -20.25
N THR A 6 -35.20 -0.38 -20.01
CA THR A 6 -35.12 -1.01 -18.68
C THR A 6 -33.68 -1.27 -18.25
N ARG A 7 -32.79 -1.70 -19.14
CA ARG A 7 -31.36 -1.89 -18.83
C ARG A 7 -30.66 -0.57 -18.52
N THR A 8 -30.96 0.49 -19.28
CA THR A 8 -30.42 1.82 -19.00
C THR A 8 -30.94 2.34 -17.67
N ALA A 9 -32.24 2.22 -17.38
CA ALA A 9 -32.82 2.64 -16.11
C ALA A 9 -32.21 1.88 -14.92
N TYR A 10 -31.96 0.57 -15.07
CA TYR A 10 -31.32 -0.24 -14.03
C TYR A 10 -29.87 0.21 -13.78
N LEU A 11 -29.10 0.46 -14.83
CA LEU A 11 -27.74 1.01 -14.73
C LEU A 11 -27.72 2.41 -14.10
N TYR A 12 -28.65 3.29 -14.47
CA TYR A 12 -28.81 4.59 -13.83
C TYR A 12 -29.21 4.47 -12.36
N SER A 13 -30.05 3.51 -11.99
CA SER A 13 -30.45 3.31 -10.60
C SER A 13 -29.29 2.79 -9.74
N ILE A 14 -28.45 1.90 -10.28
CA ILE A 14 -27.21 1.46 -9.63
C ILE A 14 -26.24 2.63 -9.50
N LEU A 15 -26.03 3.40 -10.57
CA LEU A 15 -25.19 4.61 -10.53
C LEU A 15 -25.72 5.66 -9.55
N ALA A 16 -27.04 5.84 -9.44
CA ALA A 16 -27.69 6.76 -8.51
C ALA A 16 -27.59 6.31 -7.05
N ILE A 17 -27.58 5.00 -6.78
CA ILE A 17 -27.29 4.44 -5.44
C ILE A 17 -25.86 4.81 -5.01
N PHE A 18 -24.90 4.86 -5.94
CA PHE A 18 -23.54 5.34 -5.67
C PHE A 18 -23.40 6.88 -5.68
N ALA A 19 -24.28 7.58 -6.39
CA ALA A 19 -24.29 9.03 -6.53
C ALA A 19 -25.28 9.73 -5.60
N LYS A 20 -25.66 9.10 -4.47
CA LYS A 20 -26.47 9.76 -3.44
C LYS A 20 -25.73 11.00 -2.97
N THR A 21 -26.13 12.15 -3.50
CA THR A 21 -25.56 13.45 -3.18
C THR A 21 -25.84 13.67 -1.71
N ALA A 22 -24.80 13.69 -0.89
CA ALA A 22 -24.98 14.06 0.51
C ALA A 22 -25.58 15.47 0.51
N SER A 23 -26.76 15.64 1.12
CA SER A 23 -27.38 16.96 1.23
C SER A 23 -26.39 17.90 1.91
N ALA A 24 -26.24 19.12 1.40
CA ALA A 24 -25.33 20.12 1.95
C ALA A 24 -25.52 20.28 3.48
N THR A 25 -26.76 20.20 3.95
CA THR A 25 -27.11 20.24 5.39
C THR A 25 -26.45 19.12 6.20
N ILE A 26 -26.34 17.90 5.66
CA ILE A 26 -25.71 16.75 6.34
C ILE A 26 -24.20 16.96 6.44
N LEU A 27 -23.57 17.51 5.39
CA LEU A 27 -22.12 17.77 5.38
C LEU A 27 -21.73 18.87 6.39
N TYR A 28 -22.55 19.93 6.51
CA TYR A 28 -22.33 20.98 7.52
C TYR A 28 -22.48 20.45 8.95
N GLN A 29 -23.47 19.60 9.20
CA GLN A 29 -23.65 18.98 10.51
C GLN A 29 -22.46 18.10 10.89
N ASP A 30 -21.84 17.42 9.91
CA ASP A 30 -20.70 16.53 10.13
C ASP A 30 -19.34 17.24 10.24
N LEU A 31 -19.27 18.56 10.04
CA LEU A 31 -18.01 19.31 9.99
C LEU A 31 -17.18 19.17 11.29
N HIS A 32 -17.85 19.07 12.43
CA HIS A 32 -17.21 18.87 13.74
C HIS A 32 -16.46 17.53 13.87
N LEU A 33 -16.74 16.55 13.02
CA LEU A 33 -16.09 15.24 13.03
C LEU A 33 -14.75 15.23 12.28
N VAL A 34 -14.49 16.23 11.44
CA VAL A 34 -13.31 16.31 10.58
C VAL A 34 -12.00 16.20 11.36
N PRO A 35 -11.77 16.91 12.47
CA PRO A 35 -10.51 16.84 13.20
C PRO A 35 -10.20 15.42 13.70
N SER A 36 -11.20 14.73 14.25
CA SER A 36 -11.07 13.37 14.78
C SER A 36 -10.81 12.37 13.67
N TYR A 37 -11.55 12.43 12.56
CA TYR A 37 -11.34 11.52 11.43
C TYR A 37 -10.03 11.79 10.69
N ALA A 38 -9.62 13.05 10.54
CA ALA A 38 -8.34 13.39 9.90
C ALA A 38 -7.15 12.90 10.74
N LYS A 39 -7.22 13.05 12.08
CA LYS A 39 -6.22 12.50 12.99
C LYS A 39 -6.18 10.96 12.91
N ALA A 40 -7.35 10.30 12.95
CA ALA A 40 -7.43 8.84 12.81
C ALA A 40 -6.85 8.35 11.48
N HIS A 41 -7.22 9.00 10.36
CA HIS A 41 -6.66 8.73 9.04
C HIS A 41 -5.14 8.82 9.03
N GLY A 42 -4.59 9.94 9.51
CA GLY A 42 -3.16 10.17 9.55
C GLY A 42 -2.42 9.12 10.37
N ILE A 43 -2.93 8.78 11.57
CA ILE A 43 -2.30 7.78 12.46
C ILE A 43 -2.34 6.39 11.81
N LEU A 44 -3.53 5.93 11.39
CA LEU A 44 -3.71 4.58 10.84
C LEU A 44 -2.87 4.37 9.58
N MET A 45 -2.89 5.33 8.65
CA MET A 45 -2.11 5.26 7.41
C MET A 45 -0.60 5.34 7.69
N SER A 46 -0.17 6.18 8.65
CA SER A 46 1.25 6.27 9.02
C SER A 46 1.76 4.96 9.61
N VAL A 47 1.03 4.36 10.57
CA VAL A 47 1.42 3.09 11.17
C VAL A 47 1.46 1.98 10.11
N ALA A 48 0.46 1.91 9.23
CA ALA A 48 0.42 0.92 8.16
C ALA A 48 1.63 1.01 7.22
N PHE A 49 1.89 2.19 6.66
CA PHE A 49 2.91 2.37 5.61
C PHE A 49 4.33 2.55 6.13
N ILE A 50 4.52 3.14 7.31
CA ILE A 50 5.86 3.38 7.86
C ILE A 50 6.39 2.15 8.61
N LEU A 51 5.51 1.40 9.28
CA LEU A 51 5.94 0.32 10.18
C LEU A 51 5.50 -1.05 9.69
N ILE A 52 4.19 -1.27 9.55
CA ILE A 52 3.65 -2.62 9.38
C ILE A 52 3.98 -3.23 8.01
N PHE A 53 3.75 -2.50 6.91
CA PHE A 53 4.08 -3.02 5.57
C PHE A 53 5.58 -3.24 5.35
N PRO A 54 6.48 -2.32 5.73
CA PRO A 54 7.93 -2.56 5.70
C PRO A 54 8.34 -3.77 6.53
N LEU A 55 7.80 -3.92 7.75
CA LEU A 55 8.08 -5.06 8.61
C LEU A 55 7.65 -6.37 7.96
N GLY A 56 6.42 -6.45 7.46
CA GLY A 56 5.91 -7.63 6.74
C GLY A 56 6.81 -7.97 5.54
N ALA A 57 7.24 -6.99 4.77
CA ALA A 57 8.13 -7.18 3.62
C ALA A 57 9.53 -7.68 3.99
N THR A 58 10.02 -7.40 5.21
CA THR A 58 11.37 -7.83 5.66
C THR A 58 11.40 -9.24 6.25
N VAL A 59 10.34 -9.67 6.95
CA VAL A 59 10.26 -10.97 7.65
C VAL A 59 10.63 -12.15 6.73
N LEU A 60 10.14 -12.16 5.50
CA LEU A 60 10.35 -13.29 4.58
C LEU A 60 11.82 -13.48 4.15
N ARG A 61 12.68 -12.44 4.30
CA ARG A 61 14.11 -12.58 3.96
C ARG A 61 15.02 -12.78 5.17
N LEU A 62 14.50 -12.54 6.37
CA LEU A 62 15.22 -12.77 7.62
C LEU A 62 14.94 -14.16 8.19
N SER A 63 13.72 -14.66 8.02
CA SER A 63 13.33 -15.94 8.58
C SER A 63 13.70 -17.10 7.66
N LYS A 64 14.37 -18.12 8.21
CA LYS A 64 14.59 -19.43 7.58
C LYS A 64 13.43 -20.41 7.84
N SER A 65 12.40 -19.98 8.56
CA SER A 65 11.29 -20.84 8.96
C SER A 65 10.35 -21.15 7.80
N LYS A 66 9.84 -22.39 7.76
CA LYS A 66 8.73 -22.79 6.86
C LYS A 66 7.45 -21.97 7.06
N HIS A 67 7.30 -21.32 8.22
CA HIS A 67 6.15 -20.48 8.55
C HIS A 67 6.32 -19.01 8.16
N ALA A 68 7.47 -18.61 7.59
CA ALA A 68 7.77 -17.21 7.28
C ALA A 68 6.73 -16.56 6.34
N VAL A 69 6.17 -17.32 5.40
CA VAL A 69 5.10 -16.85 4.49
C VAL A 69 3.82 -16.54 5.26
N TRP A 70 3.46 -17.37 6.24
CA TRP A 70 2.26 -17.16 7.06
C TRP A 70 2.43 -15.98 8.02
N ILE A 71 3.62 -15.81 8.59
CA ILE A 71 3.95 -14.64 9.42
C ILE A 71 3.88 -13.37 8.56
N HIS A 72 4.48 -13.39 7.37
CA HIS A 72 4.35 -12.30 6.40
C HIS A 72 2.88 -11.99 6.12
N ALA A 73 2.08 -12.98 5.72
CA ALA A 73 0.67 -12.81 5.42
C ALA A 73 -0.11 -12.22 6.61
N GLY A 74 0.12 -12.72 7.84
CA GLY A 74 -0.51 -12.20 9.05
C GLY A 74 -0.19 -10.72 9.29
N ILE A 75 1.08 -10.33 9.18
CA ILE A 75 1.50 -8.92 9.32
C ILE A 75 0.86 -8.06 8.22
N GLN A 76 0.79 -8.55 6.98
CA GLN A 76 0.16 -7.81 5.88
C GLN A 76 -1.34 -7.64 6.08
N VAL A 77 -2.04 -8.64 6.64
CA VAL A 77 -3.47 -8.53 6.98
C VAL A 77 -3.70 -7.45 8.05
N ILE A 78 -2.83 -7.35 9.05
CA ILE A 78 -2.89 -6.27 10.04
C ILE A 78 -2.69 -4.91 9.36
N GLY A 79 -1.67 -4.78 8.50
CA GLY A 79 -1.41 -3.55 7.74
C GLY A 79 -2.59 -3.16 6.84
N TRP A 80 -3.26 -4.15 6.24
CA TRP A 80 -4.49 -3.95 5.47
C TRP A 80 -5.65 -3.44 6.31
N GLY A 81 -5.87 -4.00 7.51
CA GLY A 81 -6.90 -3.51 8.42
C GLY A 81 -6.70 -2.04 8.77
N LEU A 82 -5.46 -1.66 9.10
CA LEU A 82 -5.09 -0.27 9.37
C LEU A 82 -5.27 0.62 8.13
N MET A 83 -4.80 0.18 6.97
CA MET A 83 -4.95 0.93 5.71
C MET A 83 -6.41 1.13 5.33
N LEU A 84 -7.27 0.11 5.47
CA LEU A 84 -8.69 0.21 5.16
C LEU A 84 -9.43 1.11 6.17
N GLY A 85 -9.10 1.03 7.46
CA GLY A 85 -9.63 1.95 8.47
C GLY A 85 -9.18 3.39 8.23
N GLY A 86 -7.92 3.58 7.83
CA GLY A 86 -7.37 4.87 7.41
C GLY A 86 -8.08 5.39 6.17
N LEU A 87 -8.26 4.57 5.13
CA LEU A 87 -9.00 4.94 3.93
C LEU A 87 -10.44 5.33 4.27
N ALA A 88 -11.15 4.55 5.09
CA ALA A 88 -12.54 4.84 5.46
C ALA A 88 -12.68 6.22 6.15
N THR A 89 -11.81 6.52 7.11
CA THR A 89 -11.80 7.83 7.79
C THR A 89 -11.38 8.96 6.84
N GLY A 90 -10.42 8.72 5.94
CA GLY A 90 -10.01 9.67 4.90
C GLY A 90 -11.09 9.97 3.87
N LEU A 91 -11.84 8.96 3.41
CA LEU A 91 -13.00 9.13 2.52
C LEU A 91 -14.09 9.96 3.20
N ARG A 92 -14.31 9.77 4.50
CA ARG A 92 -15.28 10.57 5.26
C ARG A 92 -14.89 12.04 5.31
N VAL A 93 -13.63 12.34 5.62
CA VAL A 93 -13.08 13.71 5.59
C VAL A 93 -13.16 14.30 4.19
N GLY A 94 -12.74 13.54 3.17
CA GLY A 94 -12.77 13.98 1.77
C GLY A 94 -14.18 14.28 1.26
N LYS A 95 -15.21 13.59 1.75
CA LYS A 95 -16.62 13.92 1.44
C LYS A 95 -17.09 15.19 2.14
N ILE A 96 -16.79 15.34 3.43
CA ILE A 96 -17.21 16.52 4.22
C ILE A 96 -16.58 17.81 3.68
N LEU A 97 -15.31 17.75 3.30
CA LEU A 97 -14.55 18.91 2.81
C LEU A 97 -14.59 19.08 1.28
N ASP A 98 -15.33 18.23 0.56
CA ASP A 98 -15.33 18.14 -0.90
C ASP A 98 -13.91 18.11 -1.51
N ARG A 99 -13.08 17.19 -0.99
CA ARG A 99 -11.67 17.02 -1.38
C ARG A 99 -11.34 15.63 -1.92
N LEU A 100 -12.35 14.85 -2.32
CA LEU A 100 -12.13 13.43 -2.64
C LEU A 100 -11.24 13.22 -3.86
N HIS A 101 -11.39 14.02 -4.92
CA HIS A 101 -10.71 13.79 -6.21
C HIS A 101 -10.02 15.04 -6.80
N ASN A 102 -9.82 16.10 -6.00
CA ASN A 102 -9.34 17.39 -6.49
C ASN A 102 -7.94 17.77 -5.98
N ASN A 103 -7.24 16.85 -5.32
CA ASN A 103 -5.90 17.09 -4.83
C ASN A 103 -5.01 15.86 -5.02
N THR A 104 -3.71 16.11 -5.08
CA THR A 104 -2.70 15.08 -5.33
C THR A 104 -2.74 13.98 -4.28
N HIS A 105 -2.88 14.31 -2.99
CA HIS A 105 -2.86 13.33 -1.91
C HIS A 105 -4.00 12.31 -2.02
N THR A 106 -5.22 12.74 -2.33
CA THR A 106 -6.37 11.83 -2.41
C THR A 106 -6.38 11.01 -3.69
N VAL A 107 -6.06 11.60 -4.84
CA VAL A 107 -5.96 10.87 -6.11
C VAL A 107 -4.82 9.86 -6.06
N PHE A 108 -3.62 10.29 -5.67
CA PHE A 108 -2.45 9.42 -5.59
C PHE A 108 -2.59 8.35 -4.52
N GLY A 109 -3.09 8.73 -3.34
CA GLY A 109 -3.39 7.79 -2.26
C GLY A 109 -4.38 6.70 -2.66
N THR A 110 -5.43 7.05 -3.41
CA THR A 110 -6.42 6.08 -3.90
C THR A 110 -5.78 5.08 -4.85
N VAL A 111 -4.93 5.54 -5.78
CA VAL A 111 -4.17 4.65 -6.68
C VAL A 111 -3.27 3.70 -5.89
N ILE A 112 -2.53 4.21 -4.91
CA ILE A 112 -1.67 3.38 -4.04
C ILE A 112 -2.50 2.32 -3.33
N VAL A 113 -3.64 2.69 -2.72
CA VAL A 113 -4.50 1.75 -2.00
C VAL A 113 -5.05 0.68 -2.95
N VAL A 114 -5.56 1.04 -4.12
CA VAL A 114 -6.05 0.07 -5.12
C VAL A 114 -4.95 -0.90 -5.52
N LEU A 115 -3.74 -0.42 -5.81
CA LEU A 115 -2.61 -1.28 -6.16
C LEU A 115 -2.15 -2.15 -4.97
N MET A 116 -2.22 -1.63 -3.74
CA MET A 116 -2.01 -2.41 -2.53
C MET A 116 -3.08 -3.50 -2.38
N LEU A 117 -4.33 -3.23 -2.76
CA LEU A 117 -5.42 -4.21 -2.76
C LEU A 117 -5.18 -5.37 -3.73
N LEU A 118 -4.42 -5.15 -4.80
CA LEU A 118 -4.05 -6.20 -5.75
C LEU A 118 -2.89 -7.09 -5.24
N GLN A 119 -2.07 -6.61 -4.30
CA GLN A 119 -0.88 -7.32 -3.81
C GLN A 119 -1.12 -8.74 -3.28
N PRO A 120 -2.12 -9.05 -2.43
CA PRO A 120 -2.31 -10.39 -1.89
C PRO A 120 -2.78 -11.37 -2.95
N PHE A 121 -3.50 -10.93 -3.99
CA PHE A 121 -3.86 -11.78 -5.12
C PHE A 121 -2.61 -12.17 -5.91
N LEU A 122 -1.76 -11.20 -6.24
CA LEU A 122 -0.45 -11.47 -6.86
C LEU A 122 0.42 -12.36 -5.96
N GLY A 123 0.38 -12.11 -4.66
CA GLY A 123 1.03 -12.88 -3.59
C GLY A 123 0.62 -14.36 -3.61
N ALA A 124 -0.68 -14.60 -3.49
CA ALA A 124 -1.28 -15.92 -3.44
C ALA A 124 -1.05 -16.70 -4.75
N ILE A 125 -1.27 -16.06 -5.90
CA ILE A 125 -1.11 -16.70 -7.21
C ILE A 125 0.34 -17.13 -7.42
N HIS A 126 1.32 -16.25 -7.20
CA HIS A 126 2.72 -16.63 -7.41
C HIS A 126 3.19 -17.68 -6.40
N HIS A 127 2.73 -17.61 -5.14
CA HIS A 127 3.08 -18.60 -4.11
C HIS A 127 2.47 -19.98 -4.41
N TRP A 128 1.21 -20.03 -4.82
CA TRP A 128 0.56 -21.27 -5.24
C TRP A 128 1.26 -21.91 -6.45
N MET A 129 1.62 -21.11 -7.45
CA MET A 129 2.39 -21.59 -8.59
C MET A 129 3.80 -22.08 -8.19
N TYR A 130 4.45 -21.38 -7.25
CA TYR A 130 5.76 -21.80 -6.73
C TYR A 130 5.69 -23.18 -6.05
N ILE A 131 4.66 -23.42 -5.24
CA ILE A 131 4.44 -24.73 -4.62
C ILE A 131 4.23 -25.82 -5.68
N ARG A 132 3.45 -25.54 -6.73
CA ARG A 132 3.15 -26.51 -7.79
C ARG A 132 4.33 -26.81 -8.72
N LYS A 133 5.03 -25.77 -9.18
CA LYS A 133 6.08 -25.89 -10.22
C LYS A 133 7.48 -26.03 -9.64
N LYS A 134 7.68 -25.75 -8.35
CA LYS A 134 8.99 -25.62 -7.66
C LYS A 134 9.98 -24.65 -8.33
N THR A 135 9.52 -23.85 -9.30
CA THR A 135 10.33 -22.87 -10.03
C THR A 135 9.80 -21.47 -9.78
N ARG A 136 10.69 -20.47 -9.91
CA ARG A 136 10.31 -19.06 -9.80
C ARG A 136 9.39 -18.68 -10.96
N THR A 137 8.26 -18.07 -10.62
CA THR A 137 7.28 -17.60 -11.60
C THR A 137 7.55 -16.14 -11.96
N ALA A 138 7.20 -15.75 -13.19
CA ALA A 138 7.35 -14.37 -13.67
C ALA A 138 6.57 -13.33 -12.83
N LEU A 139 5.57 -13.77 -12.05
CA LEU A 139 4.80 -12.90 -11.15
C LEU A 139 5.53 -12.59 -9.83
N ALA A 140 6.51 -13.40 -9.42
CA ALA A 140 7.22 -13.18 -8.16
C ALA A 140 8.03 -11.85 -8.17
N PRO A 141 8.81 -11.52 -9.22
CA PRO A 141 9.45 -10.21 -9.31
C PRO A 141 8.46 -9.05 -9.32
N VAL A 142 7.34 -9.19 -10.04
CA VAL A 142 6.30 -8.14 -10.12
C VAL A 142 5.72 -7.87 -8.74
N HIS A 143 5.28 -8.89 -8.01
CA HIS A 143 4.76 -8.75 -6.65
C HIS A 143 5.79 -8.08 -5.72
N VAL A 144 7.04 -8.54 -5.74
CA VAL A 144 8.10 -8.03 -4.86
C VAL A 144 8.43 -6.56 -5.14
N TRP A 145 8.61 -6.19 -6.41
CA TRP A 145 8.98 -4.81 -6.78
C TRP A 145 7.80 -3.85 -6.66
N LEU A 146 6.61 -4.26 -7.07
CA LEU A 146 5.42 -3.44 -6.91
C LEU A 146 5.15 -3.15 -5.43
N GLY A 147 5.23 -4.15 -4.56
CA GLY A 147 5.08 -3.94 -3.11
C GLY A 147 6.11 -2.97 -2.52
N ARG A 148 7.39 -3.09 -2.92
CA ARG A 148 8.46 -2.16 -2.49
C ARG A 148 8.18 -0.72 -2.91
N ILE A 149 7.79 -0.52 -4.16
CA ILE A 149 7.49 0.81 -4.70
C ILE A 149 6.29 1.40 -3.95
N LEU A 150 5.20 0.64 -3.80
CA LEU A 150 3.99 1.11 -3.12
C LEU A 150 4.21 1.52 -1.66
N ILE A 151 5.09 0.82 -0.93
CA ILE A 151 5.47 1.21 0.43
C ILE A 151 6.09 2.61 0.45
N ILE A 152 7.06 2.88 -0.42
CA ILE A 152 7.74 4.19 -0.50
C ILE A 152 6.76 5.27 -0.98
N LEU A 153 5.96 4.98 -2.01
CA LEU A 153 4.95 5.92 -2.49
C LEU A 153 3.91 6.24 -1.41
N GLY A 154 3.55 5.28 -0.57
CA GLY A 154 2.66 5.48 0.57
C GLY A 154 3.24 6.43 1.63
N MET A 155 4.54 6.31 1.94
CA MET A 155 5.23 7.25 2.83
C MET A 155 5.27 8.68 2.23
N VAL A 156 5.58 8.79 0.93
CA VAL A 156 5.53 10.09 0.23
C VAL A 156 4.11 10.67 0.28
N ASN A 157 3.10 9.84 0.04
CA ASN A 157 1.71 10.26 0.07
C ASN A 157 1.26 10.72 1.46
N GLY A 158 1.76 10.13 2.54
CA GLY A 158 1.50 10.62 3.90
C GLY A 158 2.07 12.02 4.14
N GLY A 159 3.26 12.31 3.61
CA GLY A 159 3.82 13.67 3.58
C GLY A 159 2.94 14.67 2.82
N LEU A 160 2.40 14.26 1.66
CA LEU A 160 1.43 15.08 0.91
C LEU A 160 0.14 15.31 1.73
N GLY A 161 -0.31 14.33 2.50
CA GLY A 161 -1.48 14.45 3.38
C GLY A 161 -1.27 15.47 4.50
N LEU A 162 -0.08 15.50 5.10
CA LEU A 162 0.30 16.51 6.10
C LEU A 162 0.36 17.91 5.53
N ARG A 163 0.81 18.05 4.27
CA ARG A 163 0.77 19.32 3.55
C ARG A 163 -0.66 19.74 3.24
N LEU A 164 -1.52 18.82 2.80
CA LEU A 164 -2.94 19.10 2.50
C LEU A 164 -3.73 19.51 3.74
N ALA A 165 -3.45 18.87 4.88
CA ALA A 165 -4.08 19.18 6.17
C ALA A 165 -3.56 20.47 6.81
N ASP A 166 -2.64 21.17 6.14
CA ASP A 166 -1.84 22.27 6.68
C ASP A 166 -1.37 22.02 8.12
N ASN A 167 -0.77 20.85 8.33
CA ASN A 167 -0.42 20.42 9.67
C ASN A 167 0.65 21.33 10.30
N THR A 168 0.75 21.30 11.63
CA THR A 168 1.75 22.09 12.36
C THR A 168 3.17 21.81 11.88
N HIS A 169 4.04 22.82 11.97
CA HIS A 169 5.45 22.67 11.58
C HIS A 169 6.12 21.50 12.33
N GLY A 170 5.87 21.39 13.64
CA GLY A 170 6.35 20.28 14.46
C GLY A 170 5.82 18.92 14.00
N GLY A 171 4.54 18.81 13.61
CA GLY A 171 3.98 17.56 13.12
C GLY A 171 4.53 17.16 11.74
N LYS A 172 4.76 18.12 10.84
CA LYS A 172 5.45 17.91 9.55
C LYS A 172 6.88 17.38 9.79
N ILE A 173 7.64 17.98 10.72
CA ILE A 173 8.98 17.52 11.10
C ILE A 173 8.94 16.12 11.71
N ALA A 174 8.07 15.88 12.69
CA ALA A 174 7.98 14.58 13.37
C ALA A 174 7.71 13.45 12.38
N TYR A 175 6.78 13.66 11.45
CA TYR A 175 6.53 12.70 10.38
C TYR A 175 7.74 12.51 9.48
N ALA A 176 8.37 13.59 9.02
CA ALA A 176 9.53 13.52 8.13
C ALA A 176 10.70 12.75 8.75
N VAL A 177 10.97 12.95 10.04
CA VAL A 177 12.00 12.21 10.77
C VAL A 177 11.65 10.73 10.88
N VAL A 178 10.44 10.40 11.34
CA VAL A 178 10.04 9.00 11.54
C VAL A 178 9.96 8.25 10.21
N ALA A 179 9.27 8.82 9.20
CA ALA A 179 9.18 8.24 7.87
C ALA A 179 10.54 8.16 7.18
N GLY A 180 11.39 9.18 7.35
CA GLY A 180 12.74 9.22 6.80
C GLY A 180 13.65 8.14 7.37
N VAL A 181 13.69 7.99 8.70
CA VAL A 181 14.49 6.95 9.37
C VAL A 181 13.99 5.56 8.98
N CYS A 182 12.69 5.27 9.14
CA CYS A 182 12.14 3.97 8.80
C CYS A 182 12.28 3.64 7.31
N GLY A 183 12.04 4.62 6.43
CA GLY A 183 12.21 4.49 4.99
C GLY A 183 13.66 4.24 4.60
N ALA A 184 14.62 4.97 5.19
CA ALA A 184 16.05 4.75 4.97
C ALA A 184 16.50 3.38 5.44
N MET A 185 16.08 2.93 6.62
CA MET A 185 16.36 1.58 7.13
C MET A 185 15.82 0.50 6.19
N TYR A 186 14.58 0.66 5.71
CA TYR A 186 13.96 -0.26 4.77
C TYR A 186 14.71 -0.30 3.43
N LEU A 187 15.04 0.86 2.85
CA LEU A 187 15.80 0.95 1.61
C LEU A 187 17.21 0.36 1.74
N ALA A 188 17.92 0.68 2.83
CA ALA A 188 19.23 0.12 3.12
C ALA A 188 19.18 -1.42 3.15
N TRP A 189 18.15 -1.98 3.80
CA TRP A 189 17.93 -3.43 3.81
C TRP A 189 17.65 -3.99 2.42
N VAL A 190 16.81 -3.32 1.62
CA VAL A 190 16.52 -3.76 0.24
C VAL A 190 17.80 -3.77 -0.60
N ILE A 191 18.60 -2.71 -0.53
CA ILE A 191 19.86 -2.57 -1.27
C ILE A 191 20.86 -3.64 -0.82
N TYR A 192 21.03 -3.83 0.48
CA TYR A 192 21.91 -4.87 1.04
C TYR A 192 21.54 -6.26 0.50
N ARG A 193 20.25 -6.60 0.50
CA ARG A 193 19.77 -7.90 -0.02
C ARG A 193 19.96 -8.05 -1.53
N LEU A 194 19.81 -6.99 -2.30
CA LEU A 194 20.07 -7.00 -3.74
C LEU A 194 21.57 -7.25 -4.00
N LYS A 195 22.46 -6.52 -3.31
CA LYS A 195 23.91 -6.72 -3.41
C LYS A 195 24.34 -8.15 -3.07
N LEU A 196 23.82 -8.72 -1.97
CA LEU A 196 24.10 -10.12 -1.62
C LEU A 196 23.68 -11.11 -2.71
N THR A 197 22.54 -10.86 -3.36
CA THR A 197 22.04 -11.75 -4.42
C THR A 197 22.92 -11.69 -5.65
N VAL A 198 23.37 -10.48 -6.04
CA VAL A 198 24.27 -10.25 -7.17
C VAL A 198 25.68 -10.80 -6.90
N ASN A 199 26.21 -10.61 -5.70
CA ASN A 199 27.53 -11.15 -5.36
C ASN A 199 27.53 -12.68 -5.44
N ARG A 200 26.50 -13.33 -4.90
CA ARG A 200 26.39 -14.79 -4.95
C ARG A 200 26.24 -15.33 -6.37
N SER A 201 25.57 -14.62 -7.28
CA SER A 201 25.49 -15.07 -8.68
C SER A 201 26.84 -14.97 -9.38
N LYS A 202 27.63 -13.92 -9.10
CA LYS A 202 29.00 -13.78 -9.64
C LYS A 202 29.93 -14.87 -9.10
N GLU A 203 29.84 -15.21 -7.83
CA GLU A 203 30.64 -16.30 -7.23
C GLU A 203 30.35 -17.66 -7.90
N VAL A 204 29.07 -17.96 -8.18
CA VAL A 204 28.69 -19.21 -8.88
C VAL A 204 29.19 -19.21 -10.32
N GLU A 205 29.00 -18.12 -11.05
CA GLU A 205 29.49 -17.99 -12.44
C GLU A 205 31.02 -18.15 -12.51
N ASN A 206 31.77 -17.53 -11.60
CA ASN A 206 33.22 -17.68 -11.53
C ASN A 206 33.65 -19.12 -11.21
N ALA A 207 32.93 -19.81 -10.33
CA ALA A 207 33.22 -21.20 -9.98
C ALA A 207 32.92 -22.16 -11.14
N GLU A 208 31.84 -21.95 -11.88
CA GLU A 208 31.52 -22.70 -13.10
C GLU A 208 32.58 -22.48 -14.19
N LEU A 209 33.01 -21.24 -14.39
CA LEU A 209 34.08 -20.90 -15.34
C LEU A 209 35.42 -21.56 -14.96
N GLN A 210 35.77 -21.60 -13.67
CA GLN A 210 37.00 -22.26 -13.20
C GLN A 210 36.93 -23.79 -13.41
N GLY A 211 35.81 -24.43 -13.07
CA GLY A 211 35.63 -25.88 -13.26
C GLY A 211 35.51 -26.35 -14.72
N MET A 212 35.42 -25.43 -15.69
CA MET A 212 35.50 -25.75 -17.13
C MET A 212 36.93 -25.68 -17.68
N VAL A 213 37.88 -25.11 -16.92
CA VAL A 213 39.28 -24.93 -17.31
C VAL A 213 40.17 -26.06 -16.76
N ASP A 214 39.69 -26.78 -15.73
CA ASP A 214 40.33 -27.96 -15.12
C ASP A 214 39.91 -29.27 -15.81
#